data_AF-A0A415CFQ4-F1
#
_entry.id   AF-A0A415CFQ4-F1
#
_cell.length_a   1.000
_cell.length_b   1.000
_cell.length_c   1.000
_cell.angle_alpha   90.00
_cell.angle_beta   90.00
_cell.angle_gamma   90.00
#
_symmetry.space_group_name_H-M   'P 1'
#
loop_
_entity.id
_entity.type
_entity.pdbx_description
1 polymer ?
#
loop_
_entity_poly.entity_id
_entity_poly.type
_entity_poly.pdbx_seq_one_letter_code
_entity_poly.pdbx_strand_id
1 'polypeptide(L)'
;MRMVSSEKVRLTQLLREVHFFDLTRPGRLSRTAFWCALLAHLFFLAVLFIVPFETAYRLQMEPDSGFVLFWMNVFSIAALAALVPLKRLAVRRLHDADFSGWWLWLLVVPCLGWLAVTVLLLLPSAPFPNRFDRFAEPEERRKQQH
;
A
#
# COMPACT_ATOMS: atom_id res chain seq x y z
N MET A 1 -11.84 7.88 -32.75
CA MET A 1 -12.23 6.67 -32.00
C MET A 1 -11.04 5.81 -31.52
N ARG A 2 -9.85 6.42 -31.26
CA ARG A 2 -8.61 5.69 -30.85
C ARG A 2 -8.24 5.92 -29.36
N MET A 3 -8.90 6.88 -28.69
CA MET A 3 -8.61 7.24 -27.28
C MET A 3 -9.28 6.31 -26.25
N VAL A 4 -10.47 5.77 -26.52
CA VAL A 4 -11.22 4.92 -25.57
C VAL A 4 -10.52 3.56 -25.31
N SER A 5 -9.69 3.10 -26.26
CA SER A 5 -8.98 1.83 -26.14
C SER A 5 -7.80 1.90 -25.16
N SER A 6 -7.02 3.00 -25.17
CA SER A 6 -5.86 3.13 -24.26
C SER A 6 -6.29 3.32 -22.80
N GLU A 7 -7.43 3.96 -22.57
CA GLU A 7 -7.99 4.16 -21.23
C GLU A 7 -8.48 2.84 -20.63
N LYS A 8 -9.17 2.00 -21.40
CA LYS A 8 -9.57 0.66 -20.95
C LYS A 8 -8.37 -0.25 -20.68
N VAL A 9 -7.32 -0.20 -21.51
CA VAL A 9 -6.07 -0.95 -21.28
C VAL A 9 -5.36 -0.46 -20.03
N ARG A 10 -5.29 0.86 -19.81
CA ARG A 10 -4.70 1.45 -18.59
C ARG A 10 -5.52 1.12 -17.35
N LEU A 11 -6.85 1.20 -17.42
CA LEU A 11 -7.75 0.86 -16.31
C LEU A 11 -7.70 -0.62 -15.98
N THR A 12 -7.65 -1.50 -16.98
CA THR A 12 -7.50 -2.95 -16.74
C THR A 12 -6.12 -3.31 -16.19
N GLN A 13 -5.06 -2.59 -16.59
CA GLN A 13 -3.74 -2.70 -15.94
C GLN A 13 -3.76 -2.17 -14.51
N LEU A 14 -4.37 -1.02 -14.24
CA LEU A 14 -4.51 -0.47 -12.89
C LEU A 14 -5.37 -1.36 -11.99
N LEU A 15 -6.48 -1.91 -12.49
CA LEU A 15 -7.31 -2.86 -11.76
C LEU A 15 -6.56 -4.16 -11.48
N ARG A 16 -5.73 -4.63 -12.43
CA ARG A 16 -4.88 -5.81 -12.26
C ARG A 16 -3.73 -5.58 -11.26
N GLU A 17 -3.18 -4.37 -11.19
CA GLU A 17 -2.18 -3.97 -10.18
C GLU A 17 -2.79 -3.77 -8.79
N VAL A 18 -4.06 -3.33 -8.71
CA VAL A 18 -4.81 -3.19 -7.46
C VAL A 18 -5.29 -4.54 -6.92
N HIS A 19 -5.51 -5.52 -7.81
CA HIS A 19 -5.82 -6.88 -7.37
C HIS A 19 -4.69 -7.40 -6.48
N PHE A 20 -5.10 -7.80 -5.26
CA PHE A 20 -4.34 -8.27 -4.08
C PHE A 20 -3.11 -9.16 -4.33
N PHE A 21 -2.99 -9.73 -5.54
CA PHE A 21 -1.98 -10.71 -5.93
C PHE A 21 -0.66 -10.11 -6.46
N ASP A 22 -0.59 -8.82 -6.83
CA ASP A 22 0.66 -8.21 -7.34
C ASP A 22 1.66 -7.79 -6.25
N LEU A 23 1.32 -7.99 -4.97
CA LEU A 23 2.27 -7.89 -3.86
C LEU A 23 3.41 -8.90 -3.95
N THR A 24 3.40 -9.83 -4.90
CA THR A 24 4.46 -10.83 -5.11
C THR A 24 5.28 -10.62 -6.39
N ARG A 25 4.91 -9.69 -7.29
CA ARG A 25 5.69 -9.50 -8.51
C ARG A 25 7.01 -8.76 -8.24
N PRO A 26 8.14 -9.28 -8.76
CA PRO A 26 9.41 -8.56 -8.77
C PRO A 26 9.34 -7.46 -9.84
N GLY A 27 9.42 -6.21 -9.43
CA GLY A 27 9.40 -5.04 -10.32
C GLY A 27 9.23 -3.72 -9.54
N ARG A 28 9.58 -2.59 -10.17
CA ARG A 28 9.42 -1.25 -9.58
C ARG A 28 7.95 -0.89 -9.48
N LEU A 29 7.50 -0.36 -8.34
CA LEU A 29 6.10 -0.01 -8.12
C LEU A 29 5.81 1.39 -8.68
N SER A 30 4.74 1.54 -9.47
CA SER A 30 4.35 2.87 -9.94
C SER A 30 3.82 3.71 -8.76
N ARG A 31 4.08 5.03 -8.79
CA ARG A 31 3.57 5.97 -7.76
C ARG A 31 2.06 5.88 -7.62
N THR A 32 1.36 5.81 -8.75
CA THR A 32 -0.10 5.69 -8.78
C THR A 32 -0.57 4.40 -8.14
N ALA A 33 0.06 3.25 -8.45
CA ALA A 33 -0.30 1.97 -7.84
C ALA A 33 -0.09 1.98 -6.32
N PHE A 34 1.02 2.56 -5.84
CA PHE A 34 1.26 2.73 -4.41
C PHE A 34 0.13 3.50 -3.71
N TRP A 35 -0.20 4.70 -4.22
CA TRP A 35 -1.22 5.55 -3.60
C TRP A 35 -2.62 4.95 -3.71
N CYS A 36 -2.96 4.34 -4.86
CA CYS A 36 -4.24 3.65 -5.01
C CYS A 36 -4.36 2.46 -4.05
N ALA A 37 -3.32 1.65 -3.91
CA ALA A 37 -3.33 0.51 -2.99
C ALA A 37 -3.39 0.95 -1.52
N LEU A 38 -2.65 2.00 -1.15
CA LEU A 38 -2.71 2.61 0.18
C LEU A 38 -4.12 3.15 0.47
N LEU A 39 -4.68 3.95 -0.44
CA LEU A 39 -6.01 4.51 -0.31
C LEU A 39 -7.09 3.44 -0.26
N ALA A 40 -6.98 2.37 -1.04
CA ALA A 40 -7.92 1.25 -1.00
C ALA A 40 -7.91 0.54 0.36
N HIS A 41 -6.72 0.31 0.95
CA HIS A 41 -6.61 -0.27 2.30
C HIS A 41 -7.17 0.67 3.36
N LEU A 42 -6.86 1.97 3.29
CA LEU A 42 -7.39 2.97 4.23
C LEU A 42 -8.90 3.10 4.12
N PHE A 43 -9.44 3.09 2.91
CA PHE A 43 -10.88 3.14 2.66
C PHE A 43 -11.58 1.89 3.23
N PHE A 44 -11.04 0.69 2.98
CA PHE A 44 -11.57 -0.55 3.54
C PHE A 44 -11.62 -0.50 5.07
N LEU A 45 -10.53 -0.10 5.73
CA LEU A 45 -10.48 0.03 7.19
C LEU A 45 -11.44 1.11 7.71
N ALA A 46 -11.54 2.24 7.01
CA ALA A 46 -12.47 3.31 7.37
C ALA A 46 -13.93 2.85 7.29
N VAL A 47 -14.33 2.14 6.22
CA VAL A 47 -15.68 1.57 6.11
C VAL A 47 -15.94 0.53 7.20
N LEU A 48 -14.98 -0.36 7.44
CA LEU A 48 -15.07 -1.39 8.46
C LEU A 48 -15.23 -0.82 9.88
N PHE A 49 -14.64 0.35 10.15
CA PHE A 49 -14.78 1.05 11.42
C PHE A 49 -16.05 1.92 11.47
N ILE A 50 -16.26 2.78 10.48
CA ILE A 50 -17.31 3.81 10.55
C ILE A 50 -18.69 3.19 10.48
N VAL A 51 -18.95 2.25 9.57
CA VAL A 51 -20.31 1.75 9.34
C VAL A 51 -20.91 1.05 10.57
N PRO A 52 -20.22 0.10 11.23
CA PRO A 52 -20.78 -0.56 12.40
C PRO A 52 -20.91 0.38 13.59
N PHE A 53 -19.91 1.23 13.85
CA PHE A 53 -19.94 2.14 14.99
C PHE A 53 -20.99 3.25 14.82
N GLU A 54 -21.18 3.74 13.61
CA GLU A 54 -22.25 4.69 13.29
C GLU A 54 -23.63 4.05 13.43
N THR A 55 -23.78 2.79 12.99
CA THR A 55 -25.00 2.00 13.19
C THR A 55 -25.31 1.81 14.68
N ALA A 56 -24.31 1.43 15.49
CA ALA A 56 -24.45 1.27 16.93
C ALA A 56 -24.85 2.59 17.60
N TYR A 57 -24.24 3.71 17.19
CA TYR A 57 -24.56 5.04 17.68
C TYR A 57 -26.01 5.45 17.36
N ARG A 58 -26.45 5.26 16.10
CA ARG A 58 -27.82 5.60 15.67
C ARG A 58 -28.89 4.77 16.38
N LEU A 59 -28.59 3.52 16.67
CA LEU A 59 -29.50 2.61 17.37
C LEU A 59 -29.39 2.73 18.89
N GLN A 60 -28.59 3.69 19.40
CA GLN A 60 -28.39 3.93 20.83
C GLN A 60 -27.97 2.65 21.58
N MET A 61 -27.16 1.81 20.93
CA MET A 61 -26.68 0.58 21.55
C MET A 61 -25.76 0.89 22.72
N GLU A 62 -25.82 0.08 23.77
CA GLU A 62 -24.90 0.17 24.88
C GLU A 62 -23.44 -0.07 24.39
N PRO A 63 -22.45 0.67 24.90
CA PRO A 63 -21.05 0.54 24.46
C PRO A 63 -20.44 -0.86 24.68
N ASP A 64 -20.93 -1.57 25.67
CA ASP A 64 -20.56 -2.94 26.05
C ASP A 64 -21.46 -4.01 25.43
N SER A 65 -22.38 -3.61 24.53
CA SER A 65 -23.18 -4.55 23.76
C SER A 65 -22.30 -5.51 22.94
N GLY A 66 -22.76 -6.75 22.80
CA GLY A 66 -22.06 -7.78 22.03
C GLY A 66 -21.78 -7.36 20.58
N PHE A 67 -22.63 -6.50 20.00
CA PHE A 67 -22.42 -5.94 18.66
C PHE A 67 -21.17 -5.05 18.58
N VAL A 68 -21.03 -4.08 19.51
CA VAL A 68 -19.88 -3.17 19.54
C VAL A 68 -18.60 -3.93 19.81
N LEU A 69 -18.61 -4.82 20.80
CA LEU A 69 -17.45 -5.65 21.14
C LEU A 69 -17.03 -6.53 19.95
N PHE A 70 -17.97 -7.19 19.27
CA PHE A 70 -17.68 -8.01 18.10
C PHE A 70 -16.98 -7.20 17.00
N TRP A 71 -17.57 -6.06 16.59
CA TRP A 71 -17.02 -5.24 15.51
C TRP A 71 -15.69 -4.58 15.88
N MET A 72 -15.49 -4.21 17.15
CA MET A 72 -14.21 -3.72 17.64
C MET A 72 -13.10 -4.78 17.50
N ASN A 73 -13.40 -6.04 17.80
CA ASN A 73 -12.46 -7.15 17.61
C ASN A 73 -12.18 -7.41 16.13
N VAL A 74 -13.22 -7.44 15.29
CA VAL A 74 -13.07 -7.60 13.83
C VAL A 74 -12.18 -6.49 13.25
N PHE A 75 -12.44 -5.23 13.60
CA PHE A 75 -11.62 -4.11 13.17
C PHE A 75 -10.17 -4.25 13.64
N SER A 76 -9.95 -4.62 14.91
CA SER A 76 -8.59 -4.78 15.47
C SER A 76 -7.79 -5.84 14.73
N ILE A 77 -8.40 -7.00 14.46
CA ILE A 77 -7.77 -8.09 13.69
C ILE A 77 -7.48 -7.65 12.25
N ALA A 78 -8.45 -7.00 11.59
CA ALA A 78 -8.29 -6.51 10.22
C ALA A 78 -7.19 -5.43 10.13
N ALA A 79 -7.12 -4.51 11.09
CA ALA A 79 -6.09 -3.48 11.16
C ALA A 79 -4.70 -4.10 11.33
N LEU A 80 -4.55 -5.07 12.25
CA LEU A 80 -3.30 -5.80 12.43
C LEU A 80 -2.89 -6.58 11.17
N ALA A 81 -3.85 -7.25 10.51
CA ALA A 81 -3.60 -7.96 9.26
C ALA A 81 -3.15 -7.00 8.15
N ALA A 82 -3.72 -5.79 8.08
CA ALA A 82 -3.38 -4.76 7.11
C ALA A 82 -1.99 -4.12 7.34
N LEU A 83 -1.43 -4.16 8.56
CA LEU A 83 -0.08 -3.65 8.82
C LEU A 83 0.99 -4.36 7.98
N VAL A 84 0.83 -5.67 7.73
CA VAL A 84 1.78 -6.46 6.95
C VAL A 84 1.90 -5.98 5.50
N PRO A 85 0.81 -5.92 4.69
CA PRO A 85 0.87 -5.41 3.33
C PRO A 85 1.27 -3.92 3.33
N LEU A 86 0.68 -3.06 4.16
CA LEU A 86 1.00 -1.63 4.18
C LEU A 86 2.49 -1.36 4.42
N LYS A 87 3.09 -2.05 5.40
CA LYS A 87 4.54 -1.98 5.65
C LYS A 87 5.33 -2.44 4.42
N ARG A 88 4.95 -3.56 3.81
CA ARG A 88 5.64 -4.08 2.61
C ARG A 88 5.58 -3.09 1.45
N LEU A 89 4.44 -2.47 1.17
CA LEU A 89 4.31 -1.44 0.13
C LEU A 89 5.23 -0.25 0.43
N ALA A 90 5.19 0.27 1.65
CA ALA A 90 5.95 1.44 2.02
C ALA A 90 7.47 1.19 1.97
N VAL A 91 7.95 0.02 2.40
CA VAL A 91 9.37 -0.37 2.28
C VAL A 91 9.78 -0.46 0.81
N ARG A 92 8.98 -1.12 -0.05
CA ARG A 92 9.28 -1.19 -1.49
C ARG A 92 9.38 0.19 -2.11
N ARG A 93 8.45 1.07 -1.76
CA ARG A 93 8.42 2.42 -2.29
C ARG A 93 9.62 3.25 -1.85
N LEU A 94 10.07 3.08 -0.60
CA LEU A 94 11.31 3.68 -0.12
C LEU A 94 12.52 3.13 -0.89
N HIS A 95 12.59 1.81 -1.10
CA HIS A 95 13.67 1.19 -1.87
C HIS A 95 13.71 1.68 -3.33
N ASP A 96 12.54 1.88 -3.95
CA ASP A 96 12.43 2.44 -5.30
C ASP A 96 13.01 3.87 -5.40
N ALA A 97 12.98 4.63 -4.30
CA ALA A 97 13.51 5.99 -4.17
C ALA A 97 14.94 6.03 -3.58
N ASP A 98 15.62 4.89 -3.44
CA ASP A 98 16.93 4.73 -2.80
C ASP A 98 17.02 5.07 -1.31
N PHE A 99 15.92 4.94 -0.60
CA PHE A 99 15.88 5.01 0.86
C PHE A 99 15.78 3.62 1.47
N SER A 100 16.36 3.44 2.65
CA SER A 100 16.21 2.19 3.41
C SER A 100 14.82 2.07 4.03
N GLY A 101 14.32 0.85 4.24
CA GLY A 101 13.07 0.62 4.97
C GLY A 101 13.06 1.15 6.42
N TRP A 102 14.23 1.46 6.99
CA TRP A 102 14.37 2.00 8.34
C TRP A 102 13.75 3.38 8.51
N TRP A 103 13.60 4.15 7.42
CA TRP A 103 12.93 5.45 7.47
C TRP A 103 11.47 5.35 7.94
N LEU A 104 10.83 4.18 7.85
CA LEU A 104 9.48 3.98 8.39
C LEU A 104 9.39 4.09 9.91
N TRP A 105 10.48 3.92 10.66
CA TRP A 105 10.46 4.08 12.12
C TRP A 105 10.12 5.51 12.55
N LEU A 106 10.29 6.49 11.67
CA LEU A 106 9.81 7.84 11.91
C LEU A 106 8.30 7.89 12.11
N LEU A 107 7.52 6.92 11.63
CA LEU A 107 6.08 6.85 11.90
C LEU A 107 5.73 6.76 13.39
N VAL A 108 6.68 6.35 14.25
CA VAL A 108 6.50 6.35 15.71
C VAL A 108 6.44 7.78 16.27
N VAL A 109 7.10 8.74 15.61
CA VAL A 109 7.05 10.16 15.98
C VAL A 109 5.84 10.80 15.31
N PRO A 110 4.78 11.17 16.07
CA PRO A 110 3.58 11.76 15.49
C PRO A 110 3.88 13.10 14.83
N CYS A 111 3.03 13.48 13.87
CA CYS A 111 3.12 14.71 13.08
C CYS A 111 4.38 14.80 12.20
N LEU A 112 5.55 15.09 12.78
CA LEU A 112 6.78 15.32 12.03
C LEU A 112 7.28 14.07 11.32
N GLY A 113 7.25 12.93 12.00
CA GLY A 113 7.68 11.66 11.42
C GLY A 113 6.73 11.17 10.33
N TRP A 114 5.42 11.39 10.52
CA TRP A 114 4.42 11.10 9.49
C TRP A 114 4.61 11.96 8.25
N LEU A 115 4.86 13.25 8.43
CA LEU A 115 5.14 14.17 7.33
C LEU A 115 6.42 13.77 6.58
N ALA A 116 7.51 13.48 7.30
CA ALA A 116 8.78 13.07 6.71
C ALA A 116 8.62 11.80 5.85
N VAL A 117 7.97 10.76 6.39
CA VAL A 117 7.74 9.50 5.64
C VAL A 117 6.83 9.74 4.44
N THR A 118 5.80 10.56 4.59
CA THR A 118 4.90 10.91 3.48
C THR A 118 5.66 11.59 2.34
N VAL A 119 6.54 12.55 2.67
CA VAL A 119 7.41 13.21 1.69
C VAL A 119 8.33 12.22 1.00
N LEU A 120 8.97 11.31 1.75
CA LEU A 120 9.84 10.27 1.17
C LEU A 120 9.09 9.34 0.20
N LEU A 121 7.84 9.00 0.49
CA LEU A 121 7.01 8.16 -0.38
C LEU A 121 6.56 8.88 -1.67
N LEU A 122 6.52 10.23 -1.65
CA LEU A 122 6.20 11.07 -2.80
C LEU A 122 7.38 11.26 -3.78
N LEU A 123 8.62 11.14 -3.30
CA LEU A 123 9.83 11.36 -4.10
C LEU A 123 9.88 10.45 -5.33
N PRO A 124 10.34 10.92 -6.50
CA PRO A 124 10.44 10.08 -7.69
C PRO A 124 11.38 8.87 -7.47
N SER A 125 11.11 7.77 -8.18
CA SER A 125 12.02 6.61 -8.17
C SER A 125 13.39 6.98 -8.75
N ALA A 126 14.45 6.33 -8.29
CA ALA A 126 15.82 6.64 -8.71
C ALA A 126 16.01 6.46 -10.24
N PRO A 127 16.74 7.36 -10.92
CA PRO A 127 16.88 7.33 -12.39
C PRO A 127 17.81 6.23 -12.93
N PHE A 128 18.70 5.67 -12.09
CA PHE A 128 19.68 4.64 -12.46
C PHE A 128 19.44 3.34 -11.68
N PRO A 129 20.07 2.21 -12.08
CA PRO A 129 19.98 0.96 -11.33
C PRO A 129 20.39 1.21 -9.88
N ASN A 130 19.45 0.98 -8.98
CA ASN A 130 19.65 1.21 -7.58
C ASN A 130 20.30 -0.02 -6.90
N ARG A 131 20.85 0.16 -5.69
CA ARG A 131 21.37 -0.90 -4.83
C ARG A 131 20.38 -2.05 -4.59
N PHE A 132 19.08 -1.80 -4.75
CA PHE A 132 18.01 -2.78 -4.60
C PHE A 132 17.61 -3.48 -5.90
N ASP A 133 18.08 -3.02 -7.07
CA ASP A 133 17.78 -3.60 -8.39
C ASP A 133 18.68 -4.80 -8.73
N ARG A 134 19.77 -5.01 -7.98
CA ARG A 134 20.78 -6.07 -8.22
C ARG A 134 20.26 -7.50 -8.18
N PHE A 135 19.05 -7.74 -7.67
CA PHE A 135 18.45 -9.09 -7.63
C PHE A 135 17.67 -9.46 -8.89
N ALA A 136 17.57 -8.58 -9.89
CA ALA A 136 16.89 -8.85 -11.16
C ALA A 136 17.82 -9.38 -12.27
N GLU A 137 19.14 -9.44 -12.07
CA GLU A 137 20.07 -9.97 -13.09
C GLU A 137 20.67 -11.32 -12.65
N PRO A 138 20.30 -12.42 -13.34
CA PRO A 138 21.36 -13.29 -13.84
C PRO A 138 21.16 -13.90 -15.25
N GLU A 139 20.12 -13.57 -16.04
CA GLU A 139 19.96 -14.21 -17.37
C GLU A 139 20.54 -13.44 -18.55
N GLU A 140 20.36 -12.11 -18.64
CA GLU A 140 20.81 -11.36 -19.82
C GLU A 140 22.35 -11.28 -19.92
N ARG A 141 23.04 -11.16 -18.77
CA ARG A 141 24.51 -11.27 -18.73
C ARG A 141 25.03 -12.66 -19.12
N ARG A 142 24.23 -13.72 -18.96
CA ARG A 142 24.60 -15.08 -19.35
C ARG A 142 24.48 -15.31 -20.86
N LYS A 143 23.56 -14.59 -21.52
CA LYS A 143 23.36 -14.64 -22.98
C LYS A 143 24.31 -13.73 -23.77
N GLN A 144 24.92 -12.74 -23.13
CA GLN A 144 25.93 -11.87 -23.76
C GLN A 144 27.36 -12.41 -23.61
N GLN A 145 27.55 -13.49 -22.83
CA GLN A 145 28.84 -14.17 -22.63
C GLN A 145 28.97 -15.47 -23.45
N HIS A 146 27.97 -15.82 -24.27
CA HIS A 146 27.96 -16.93 -25.21
C HIS A 146 27.66 -16.43 -26.62
#